data_AF-A0A9U8EIS5-F1
#
_entry.id   AF-A0A9U8EIS5-F1
#
_cell.length_a   1.000
_cell.length_b   1.000
_cell.length_c   1.000
_cell.angle_alpha   90.00
_cell.angle_beta   90.00
_cell.angle_gamma   90.00
#
_symmetry.space_group_name_H-M   'P 1'
#
loop_
_entity.id
_entity.type
_entity.pdbx_description
1 polymer ?
#
loop_
_entity_poly.entity_id
_entity_poly.type
_entity_poly.pdbx_seq_one_letter_code
_entity_poly.pdbx_strand_id
1 'polypeptide(L)'
;MISINCYLVSFLYLLHLLANVSSQSYKTKEPIKITDSNWTNVLEGEWMVEFMAPWCPACKSFKDVWTEFAGWGYDLDITVGVIDVTENPGLSGRFLVTSLPTLYHIKDGNFRIYQGGRKTTDLISLIDEKKWNAIEPVAWYRNPNSIQMGVLGNFFTAAMFIRGIYNTMTDVYGIPEWLCYVIFAILTIIIGLILGLLLVLCCDNFFPAKYIPLPPERLAHKPKDDPTDDDDIIDDTVEQKQTKKTSLDSKGPSEPSGSASQVASDSEVRKRTQKAKE
;
A
#
# COMPACT_ATOMS: atom_id res chain seq x y z
N MET A 1 -67.91 -7.44 -45.01
CA MET A 1 -66.68 -6.78 -45.48
C MET A 1 -66.08 -5.81 -44.44
N ILE A 2 -66.79 -4.75 -44.01
CA ILE A 2 -66.24 -3.66 -43.17
C ILE A 2 -65.37 -4.15 -41.99
N SER A 3 -65.82 -5.12 -41.20
CA SER A 3 -65.10 -5.61 -40.01
C SER A 3 -63.72 -6.19 -40.32
N ILE A 4 -63.52 -6.82 -41.49
CA ILE A 4 -62.25 -7.42 -41.88
C ILE A 4 -61.19 -6.33 -42.09
N ASN A 5 -61.57 -5.22 -42.72
CA ASN A 5 -60.69 -4.07 -42.92
C ASN A 5 -60.32 -3.42 -41.58
N CYS A 6 -61.23 -3.40 -40.60
CA CYS A 6 -60.95 -2.85 -39.28
C CYS A 6 -59.88 -3.67 -38.53
N TYR A 7 -59.98 -5.01 -38.54
CA TYR A 7 -58.95 -5.88 -37.97
C TYR A 7 -57.61 -5.78 -38.73
N LEU A 8 -57.62 -5.68 -40.06
CA LEU A 8 -56.39 -5.48 -40.84
C LEU A 8 -55.70 -4.15 -40.52
N VAL A 9 -56.44 -3.04 -40.43
CA VAL A 9 -55.88 -1.74 -40.05
C VAL A 9 -55.34 -1.75 -38.62
N SER A 10 -56.05 -2.38 -37.68
CA SER A 10 -55.58 -2.53 -36.30
C SER A 10 -54.29 -3.38 -36.21
N PHE A 11 -54.22 -4.49 -36.95
CA PHE A 11 -53.05 -5.37 -37.00
C PHE A 11 -51.84 -4.70 -37.66
N LEU A 12 -52.04 -3.93 -38.73
CA LEU A 12 -50.99 -3.13 -39.37
C LEU A 12 -50.49 -2.00 -38.45
N TYR A 13 -51.37 -1.36 -37.68
CA TYR A 13 -50.99 -0.35 -36.70
C TYR A 13 -50.19 -0.96 -35.53
N LEU A 14 -50.58 -2.15 -35.06
CA LEU A 14 -49.85 -2.91 -34.04
C LEU A 14 -48.47 -3.35 -34.54
N LEU A 15 -48.37 -3.81 -35.79
CA LEU A 15 -47.09 -4.11 -36.44
C LEU A 15 -46.19 -2.87 -36.55
N HIS A 16 -46.74 -1.70 -36.88
CA HIS A 16 -45.97 -0.45 -36.91
C HIS A 16 -45.46 -0.04 -35.52
N LEU A 17 -46.28 -0.19 -34.48
CA LEU A 17 -45.87 0.02 -33.09
C LEU A 17 -44.72 -0.92 -32.69
N LEU A 18 -44.81 -2.22 -33.00
CA LEU A 18 -43.76 -3.20 -32.73
C LEU A 18 -42.47 -2.95 -33.54
N ALA A 19 -42.58 -2.52 -34.79
CA ALA A 19 -41.44 -2.15 -35.62
C ALA A 19 -40.67 -0.93 -35.06
N ASN A 20 -41.40 0.05 -34.51
CA ASN A 20 -40.80 1.22 -33.87
C ASN A 20 -40.05 0.87 -32.57
N VAL A 21 -40.56 -0.09 -31.79
CA VAL A 21 -39.88 -0.58 -30.56
C VAL A 21 -38.57 -1.31 -30.87
N SER A 22 -38.50 -2.01 -32.00
CA SER A 22 -37.31 -2.78 -32.43
C SER A 22 -36.07 -1.93 -32.78
N SER A 23 -36.21 -0.60 -32.84
CA SER A 23 -35.19 0.31 -33.37
C SER A 23 -34.54 1.23 -32.33
N GLN A 24 -34.66 0.91 -31.03
CA GLN A 24 -33.90 1.58 -29.99
C GLN A 24 -32.41 1.20 -30.11
N SER A 25 -31.68 1.94 -30.94
CA SER A 25 -30.23 1.85 -31.02
C SER A 25 -29.64 2.36 -29.70
N TYR A 26 -29.37 1.43 -28.77
CA TYR A 26 -28.64 1.69 -27.54
C TYR A 26 -27.27 2.23 -27.93
N LYS A 27 -27.13 3.57 -27.86
CA LYS A 27 -25.93 4.30 -28.26
C LYS A 27 -24.86 4.09 -27.18
N THR A 28 -24.23 2.93 -27.22
CA THR A 28 -23.19 2.49 -26.28
C THR A 28 -22.12 3.57 -26.14
N LYS A 29 -22.13 4.26 -24.98
CA LYS A 29 -21.01 5.08 -24.57
C LYS A 29 -19.86 4.14 -24.26
N GLU A 30 -18.76 4.26 -24.98
CA GLU A 30 -17.52 3.60 -24.58
C GLU A 30 -17.05 4.17 -23.22
N PRO A 31 -16.52 3.33 -22.31
CA PRO A 31 -16.01 3.80 -21.03
C PRO A 31 -14.83 4.75 -21.22
N ILE A 32 -14.77 5.82 -20.42
CA ILE A 32 -13.77 6.88 -20.59
C ILE A 32 -12.37 6.33 -20.26
N LYS A 33 -11.45 6.41 -21.21
CA LYS A 33 -10.04 6.03 -21.00
C LYS A 33 -9.36 7.00 -20.03
N ILE A 34 -8.94 6.49 -18.89
CA ILE A 34 -8.27 7.25 -17.83
C ILE A 34 -6.75 6.99 -17.91
N THR A 35 -5.98 8.05 -17.74
CA THR A 35 -4.52 8.11 -17.89
C THR A 35 -3.88 8.92 -16.76
N ASP A 36 -2.56 8.78 -16.55
CA ASP A 36 -1.80 9.55 -15.54
C ASP A 36 -1.95 11.09 -15.69
N SER A 37 -2.45 11.59 -16.83
CA SER A 37 -2.75 12.99 -17.10
C SER A 37 -4.19 13.46 -16.77
N ASN A 38 -5.17 12.55 -16.63
CA ASN A 38 -6.58 12.92 -16.41
C ASN A 38 -7.23 12.23 -15.18
N TRP A 39 -6.51 11.34 -14.48
CA TRP A 39 -7.04 10.57 -13.35
C TRP A 39 -7.62 11.44 -12.22
N THR A 40 -7.18 12.69 -12.08
CA THR A 40 -7.71 13.64 -11.08
C THR A 40 -9.22 13.87 -11.23
N ASN A 41 -9.77 13.68 -12.43
CA ASN A 41 -11.20 13.86 -12.70
C ASN A 41 -12.07 12.87 -11.92
N VAL A 42 -11.53 11.71 -11.51
CA VAL A 42 -12.28 10.72 -10.70
C VAL A 42 -12.47 11.13 -9.23
N LEU A 43 -11.87 12.25 -8.82
CA LEU A 43 -12.02 12.79 -7.47
C LEU A 43 -13.35 13.55 -7.29
N GLU A 44 -13.98 14.00 -8.38
CA GLU A 44 -15.17 14.84 -8.37
C GLU A 44 -16.40 14.07 -8.90
N GLY A 45 -17.49 14.07 -8.13
CA GLY A 45 -18.72 13.35 -8.49
C GLY A 45 -18.63 11.84 -8.23
N GLU A 46 -19.48 11.07 -8.92
CA GLU A 46 -19.53 9.61 -8.81
C GLU A 46 -18.99 8.93 -10.07
N TRP A 47 -18.02 8.03 -9.88
CA TRP A 47 -17.32 7.29 -10.92
C TRP A 47 -17.28 5.80 -10.61
N MET A 48 -17.28 4.99 -11.66
CA MET A 48 -16.97 3.57 -11.59
C MET A 48 -15.83 3.25 -12.55
N VAL A 49 -14.73 2.67 -12.07
CA VAL A 49 -13.48 2.53 -12.82
C VAL A 49 -13.00 1.07 -12.83
N GLU A 50 -12.80 0.51 -14.03
CA GLU A 50 -12.12 -0.78 -14.21
C GLU A 50 -10.60 -0.57 -14.38
N PHE A 51 -9.81 -1.35 -13.64
CA PHE A 51 -8.41 -1.59 -13.95
C PHE A 51 -8.27 -2.91 -14.71
N MET A 52 -7.71 -2.82 -15.92
CA MET A 52 -7.70 -3.87 -16.95
C MET A 52 -6.32 -3.97 -17.61
N ALA A 53 -6.02 -5.12 -18.23
CA ALA A 53 -4.89 -5.27 -19.14
C ALA A 53 -5.26 -6.09 -20.40
N PRO A 54 -4.73 -5.74 -21.59
CA PRO A 54 -5.12 -6.33 -22.87
C PRO A 54 -4.65 -7.78 -23.06
N TRP A 55 -3.74 -8.27 -22.21
CA TRP A 55 -3.33 -9.68 -22.16
C TRP A 55 -4.19 -10.53 -21.20
N CYS A 56 -4.95 -9.93 -20.28
CA CYS A 56 -5.70 -10.66 -19.26
C CYS A 56 -6.97 -11.33 -19.85
N PRO A 57 -7.12 -12.67 -19.79
CA PRO A 57 -8.30 -13.34 -20.33
C PRO A 57 -9.61 -12.93 -19.64
N ALA A 58 -9.58 -12.72 -18.31
CA ALA A 58 -10.75 -12.32 -17.54
C ALA A 58 -11.25 -10.92 -17.91
N CYS A 59 -10.34 -9.96 -18.15
CA CYS A 59 -10.70 -8.64 -18.68
C CYS A 59 -11.33 -8.74 -20.07
N LYS A 60 -10.79 -9.58 -20.97
CA LYS A 60 -11.36 -9.78 -22.32
C LYS A 60 -12.82 -10.23 -22.26
N SER A 61 -13.16 -11.18 -21.39
CA SER A 61 -14.54 -11.64 -21.18
C SER A 61 -15.44 -10.63 -20.45
N PHE A 62 -14.87 -9.65 -19.74
CA PHE A 62 -15.63 -8.65 -18.99
C PHE A 62 -15.81 -7.33 -19.76
N LYS A 63 -14.98 -7.05 -20.78
CA LYS A 63 -15.03 -5.82 -21.58
C LYS A 63 -16.43 -5.51 -22.11
N ASP A 64 -17.13 -6.52 -22.63
CA ASP A 64 -18.45 -6.34 -23.24
C ASP A 64 -19.50 -5.97 -22.16
N VAL A 65 -19.44 -6.61 -20.99
CA VAL A 65 -20.25 -6.29 -19.79
C VAL A 65 -19.95 -4.87 -19.29
N TRP A 66 -18.69 -4.46 -19.29
CA TRP A 66 -18.30 -3.10 -18.90
C TRP A 66 -18.78 -2.04 -19.90
N THR A 67 -18.76 -2.36 -21.19
CA THR A 67 -19.23 -1.47 -22.27
C THR A 67 -20.76 -1.36 -22.26
N GLU A 68 -21.47 -2.45 -21.94
CA GLU A 68 -22.92 -2.41 -21.70
C GLU A 68 -23.24 -1.51 -20.49
N PHE A 69 -22.55 -1.70 -19.36
CA PHE A 69 -22.72 -0.89 -18.15
C PHE A 69 -22.39 0.60 -18.38
N ALA A 70 -21.36 0.90 -19.18
CA ALA A 70 -21.02 2.28 -19.58
C ALA A 70 -22.14 2.96 -20.39
N GLY A 71 -22.96 2.20 -21.12
CA GLY A 71 -24.18 2.69 -21.76
C GLY A 71 -25.20 3.24 -20.76
N TRP A 72 -25.41 2.57 -19.63
CA TRP A 72 -26.35 2.96 -18.57
C TRP A 72 -25.86 4.12 -17.69
N GLY A 73 -24.59 4.54 -17.80
CA GLY A 73 -24.01 5.56 -16.92
C GLY A 73 -24.72 6.93 -16.97
N TYR A 74 -25.40 7.27 -18.07
CA TYR A 74 -26.22 8.49 -18.13
C TYR A 74 -27.51 8.39 -17.29
N ASP A 75 -28.19 7.25 -17.32
CA ASP A 75 -29.45 7.05 -16.62
C ASP A 75 -29.24 6.84 -15.11
N LEU A 76 -28.02 6.44 -14.71
CA LEU A 76 -27.57 6.22 -13.34
C LEU A 76 -26.78 7.40 -12.74
N ASP A 77 -26.62 8.51 -13.47
CA ASP A 77 -25.83 9.70 -13.08
C ASP A 77 -24.39 9.37 -12.60
N ILE A 78 -23.72 8.46 -13.32
CA ILE A 78 -22.39 7.94 -12.97
C ILE A 78 -21.44 7.90 -14.18
N THR A 79 -20.19 8.33 -13.97
CA THR A 79 -19.18 8.30 -15.04
C THR A 79 -18.43 6.97 -15.02
N VAL A 80 -18.56 6.17 -16.09
CA VAL A 80 -17.87 4.88 -16.22
C VAL A 80 -16.54 5.05 -16.96
N GLY A 81 -15.45 4.64 -16.33
CA GLY A 81 -14.08 4.79 -16.79
C GLY A 81 -13.30 3.48 -16.87
N VAL A 82 -12.17 3.50 -17.57
CA VAL A 82 -11.30 2.34 -17.75
C VAL A 82 -9.82 2.75 -17.77
N ILE A 83 -8.98 1.99 -17.05
CA ILE A 83 -7.53 2.19 -16.95
C ILE A 83 -6.84 0.93 -17.48
N ASP A 84 -5.97 1.11 -18.48
CA ASP A 84 -5.02 0.09 -18.89
C ASP A 84 -3.75 0.19 -18.02
N VAL A 85 -3.50 -0.83 -17.19
CA VAL A 85 -2.34 -0.86 -16.28
C VAL A 85 -1.01 -1.17 -16.98
N THR A 86 -1.04 -1.53 -18.27
CA THR A 86 0.18 -1.72 -19.09
C THR A 86 0.68 -0.40 -19.67
N GLU A 87 -0.23 0.51 -20.02
CA GLU A 87 0.11 1.88 -20.43
C GLU A 87 0.35 2.80 -19.22
N ASN A 88 -0.38 2.62 -18.11
CA ASN A 88 -0.40 3.53 -16.96
C ASN A 88 0.10 2.81 -15.68
N PRO A 89 1.41 2.47 -15.59
CA PRO A 89 1.96 1.80 -14.41
C PRO A 89 1.91 2.69 -13.16
N GLY A 90 1.92 4.01 -13.32
CA GLY A 90 1.78 4.98 -12.23
C GLY A 90 0.44 4.84 -11.51
N LEU A 91 -0.66 4.83 -12.26
CA LEU A 91 -2.00 4.55 -11.72
C LEU A 91 -2.09 3.17 -11.05
N SER A 92 -1.48 2.14 -11.65
CA SER A 92 -1.47 0.78 -11.08
C SER A 92 -0.83 0.73 -9.68
N GLY A 93 0.33 1.38 -9.52
CA GLY A 93 1.00 1.53 -8.21
C GLY A 93 0.21 2.42 -7.24
N ARG A 94 -0.31 3.56 -7.73
CA ARG A 94 -1.06 4.54 -6.94
C ARG A 94 -2.38 4.02 -6.36
N PHE A 95 -3.04 3.11 -7.08
CA PHE A 95 -4.25 2.41 -6.63
C PHE A 95 -3.96 1.02 -6.03
N LEU A 96 -2.68 0.64 -5.89
CA LEU A 96 -2.22 -0.64 -5.34
C LEU A 96 -2.98 -1.84 -5.92
N VAL A 97 -3.02 -1.92 -7.25
CA VAL A 97 -3.79 -2.92 -8.01
C VAL A 97 -3.00 -4.22 -8.12
N THR A 98 -3.40 -5.22 -7.33
CA THR A 98 -2.72 -6.53 -7.24
C THR A 98 -3.35 -7.62 -8.11
N SER A 99 -4.49 -7.35 -8.74
CA SER A 99 -5.31 -8.33 -9.47
C SER A 99 -6.10 -7.65 -10.59
N LEU A 100 -6.50 -8.41 -11.61
CA LEU A 100 -7.27 -7.91 -12.75
C LEU A 100 -8.42 -8.87 -13.14
N PRO A 101 -9.61 -8.37 -13.54
CA PRO A 101 -10.04 -6.98 -13.43
C PRO A 101 -10.35 -6.60 -11.98
N THR A 102 -9.88 -5.42 -11.55
CA THR A 102 -10.24 -4.80 -10.26
C THR A 102 -11.14 -3.61 -10.51
N LEU A 103 -12.26 -3.53 -9.77
CA LEU A 103 -13.29 -2.52 -9.96
C LEU A 103 -13.31 -1.57 -8.76
N TYR A 104 -13.22 -0.28 -9.02
CA TYR A 104 -13.32 0.78 -8.01
C TYR A 104 -14.59 1.58 -8.21
N HIS A 105 -15.40 1.69 -7.15
CA HIS A 105 -16.38 2.76 -7.00
C HIS A 105 -15.70 3.95 -6.35
N ILE A 106 -15.91 5.16 -6.87
CA ILE A 106 -15.26 6.37 -6.39
C ILE A 106 -16.33 7.44 -6.29
N LYS A 107 -16.48 8.06 -5.11
CA LYS A 107 -17.43 9.15 -4.92
C LYS A 107 -16.81 10.26 -4.08
N ASP A 108 -16.66 11.45 -4.66
CA ASP A 108 -16.15 12.66 -3.98
C ASP A 108 -14.85 12.38 -3.20
N GLY A 109 -13.86 11.77 -3.88
CA GLY A 109 -12.58 11.35 -3.31
C GLY A 109 -12.61 10.13 -2.38
N ASN A 110 -13.77 9.49 -2.17
CA ASN A 110 -13.91 8.27 -1.39
C ASN A 110 -13.90 7.04 -2.30
N PHE A 111 -12.78 6.31 -2.28
CA PHE A 111 -12.55 5.10 -3.08
C PHE A 111 -13.09 3.87 -2.33
N ARG A 112 -13.74 2.94 -3.03
CA ARG A 112 -14.26 1.66 -2.53
C ARG A 112 -13.93 0.56 -3.52
N ILE A 113 -13.43 -0.59 -3.05
CA ILE A 113 -13.12 -1.73 -3.92
C ILE A 113 -14.38 -2.59 -4.05
N TYR A 114 -14.92 -2.73 -5.26
CA TYR A 114 -16.08 -3.57 -5.51
C TYR A 114 -15.66 -5.03 -5.75
N GLN A 115 -16.21 -5.94 -4.95
CA GLN A 115 -15.93 -7.39 -4.97
C GLN A 115 -17.19 -8.22 -5.26
N GLY A 116 -18.27 -7.59 -5.73
CA GLY A 116 -19.55 -8.25 -6.00
C GLY A 116 -19.60 -8.96 -7.36
N GLY A 117 -20.83 -9.25 -7.81
CA GLY A 117 -21.08 -9.89 -9.10
C GLY A 117 -20.59 -9.04 -10.28
N ARG A 118 -20.01 -9.70 -11.28
CA ARG A 118 -19.45 -9.08 -12.50
C ARG A 118 -20.41 -9.21 -13.70
N LYS A 119 -21.70 -8.93 -13.49
CA LYS A 119 -22.71 -8.78 -14.57
C LYS A 119 -23.24 -7.35 -14.60
N THR A 120 -23.77 -6.93 -15.75
CA THR A 120 -24.38 -5.61 -15.95
C THR A 120 -25.48 -5.33 -14.94
N THR A 121 -26.36 -6.31 -14.69
CA THR A 121 -27.41 -6.26 -13.67
C THR A 121 -26.88 -5.95 -12.28
N ASP A 122 -25.76 -6.58 -11.91
CA ASP A 122 -25.19 -6.52 -10.57
C ASP A 122 -24.57 -5.13 -10.36
N LEU A 123 -23.88 -4.61 -11.38
CA LEU A 123 -23.29 -3.27 -11.44
C LEU A 123 -24.34 -2.15 -11.44
N ILE A 124 -25.42 -2.28 -12.21
CA ILE A 124 -26.56 -1.35 -12.17
C ILE A 124 -27.13 -1.30 -10.74
N SER A 125 -27.38 -2.48 -10.15
CA SER A 125 -27.93 -2.61 -8.79
C SER A 125 -27.01 -2.13 -7.67
N LEU A 126 -25.70 -1.95 -7.93
CA LEU A 126 -24.74 -1.37 -6.98
C LEU A 126 -24.97 0.15 -6.82
N ILE A 127 -25.29 0.83 -7.93
CA ILE A 127 -25.42 2.28 -8.01
C ILE A 127 -26.86 2.70 -7.69
N ASP A 128 -27.86 2.09 -8.33
CA ASP A 128 -29.28 2.43 -8.18
C ASP A 128 -29.78 2.23 -6.74
N GLU A 129 -29.63 1.02 -6.20
CA GLU A 129 -29.92 0.71 -4.79
C GLU A 129 -28.84 1.24 -3.81
N LYS A 130 -27.81 1.93 -4.33
CA LYS A 130 -26.70 2.54 -3.57
C LYS A 130 -26.01 1.59 -2.58
N LYS A 131 -25.93 0.30 -2.93
CA LYS A 131 -25.29 -0.77 -2.14
C LYS A 131 -23.82 -0.47 -1.81
N TRP A 132 -23.17 0.41 -2.56
CA TRP A 132 -21.83 0.93 -2.25
C TRP A 132 -21.71 1.57 -0.86
N ASN A 133 -22.82 2.01 -0.22
CA ASN A 133 -22.80 2.49 1.17
C ASN A 133 -22.43 1.41 2.18
N ALA A 134 -22.68 0.13 1.87
CA ALA A 134 -22.28 -1.01 2.69
C ALA A 134 -20.83 -1.47 2.41
N ILE A 135 -20.15 -0.89 1.43
CA ILE A 135 -18.74 -1.17 1.12
C ILE A 135 -17.87 -0.13 1.83
N GLU A 136 -17.02 -0.60 2.73
CA GLU A 136 -16.09 0.27 3.47
C GLU A 136 -15.16 1.03 2.49
N PRO A 137 -14.95 2.35 2.70
CA PRO A 137 -14.00 3.11 1.92
C PRO A 137 -12.56 2.68 2.23
N VAL A 138 -11.69 2.77 1.23
CA VAL A 138 -10.26 2.50 1.35
C VAL A 138 -9.65 3.42 2.41
N ALA A 139 -9.06 2.82 3.44
CA ALA A 139 -8.48 3.51 4.58
C ALA A 139 -7.48 4.61 4.18
N TRP A 140 -7.38 5.67 4.99
CA TRP A 140 -6.62 6.89 4.69
C TRP A 140 -5.16 6.64 4.24
N TYR A 141 -4.48 5.64 4.81
CA TYR A 141 -3.09 5.29 4.48
C TYR A 141 -2.95 4.62 3.10
N ARG A 142 -4.05 4.10 2.54
CA ARG A 142 -4.13 3.46 1.21
C ARG A 142 -4.93 4.30 0.20
N ASN A 143 -5.37 5.49 0.57
CA ASN A 143 -6.16 6.35 -0.32
C ASN A 143 -5.30 6.89 -1.49
N PRO A 144 -5.67 6.65 -2.77
CA PRO A 144 -4.92 7.11 -3.95
C PRO A 144 -4.66 8.62 -4.02
N ASN A 145 -5.49 9.46 -3.41
CA ASN A 145 -5.28 10.91 -3.39
C ASN A 145 -4.14 11.35 -2.43
N SER A 146 -3.68 10.47 -1.55
CA SER A 146 -2.62 10.80 -0.58
C SER A 146 -1.22 10.88 -1.21
N ILE A 147 -0.36 11.76 -0.66
CA ILE A 147 1.00 12.02 -1.18
C ILE A 147 1.83 10.73 -1.25
N GLN A 148 1.75 9.87 -0.24
CA GLN A 148 2.44 8.57 -0.20
C GLN A 148 2.07 7.65 -1.38
N MET A 149 0.81 7.68 -1.85
CA MET A 149 0.38 6.90 -3.01
C MET A 149 0.77 7.57 -4.33
N GLY A 150 0.91 8.89 -4.37
CA GLY A 150 1.58 9.59 -5.47
C GLY A 150 3.07 9.20 -5.59
N VAL A 151 3.79 9.15 -4.47
CA VAL A 151 5.19 8.66 -4.42
C VAL A 151 5.28 7.20 -4.86
N LEU A 152 4.36 6.34 -4.42
CA LEU A 152 4.33 4.94 -4.83
C LEU A 152 4.02 4.75 -6.32
N GLY A 153 3.10 5.53 -6.88
CA GLY A 153 2.85 5.57 -8.33
C GLY A 153 4.11 5.97 -9.11
N ASN A 154 4.79 7.04 -8.68
CA ASN A 154 6.05 7.48 -9.30
C ASN A 154 7.14 6.38 -9.22
N PHE A 155 7.22 5.65 -8.11
CA PHE A 155 8.13 4.51 -7.96
C PHE A 155 7.80 3.37 -8.94
N PHE A 156 6.52 3.03 -9.13
CA PHE A 156 6.09 2.03 -10.11
C PHE A 156 6.41 2.45 -11.55
N THR A 157 6.18 3.72 -11.90
CA THR A 157 6.57 4.29 -13.21
C THR A 157 8.09 4.20 -13.42
N ALA A 158 8.90 4.57 -12.42
CA ALA A 158 10.35 4.50 -12.50
C ALA A 158 10.86 3.03 -12.63
N ALA A 159 10.28 2.09 -11.88
CA ALA A 159 10.62 0.67 -11.97
C ALA A 159 10.27 0.07 -13.34
N MET A 160 9.12 0.44 -13.91
CA MET A 160 8.72 0.00 -15.25
C MET A 160 9.56 0.66 -16.36
N PHE A 161 9.98 1.92 -16.18
CA PHE A 161 10.93 2.57 -17.09
C PHE A 161 12.31 1.89 -17.08
N ILE A 162 12.84 1.54 -15.89
CA ILE A 162 14.07 0.75 -15.74
C ILE A 162 13.94 -0.61 -16.45
N ARG A 163 12.80 -1.29 -16.31
CA ARG A 163 12.53 -2.55 -17.02
C ARG A 163 12.47 -2.34 -18.54
N GLY A 164 11.88 -1.25 -19.01
CA GLY A 164 11.89 -0.87 -20.43
C GLY A 164 13.31 -0.69 -20.99
N ILE A 165 14.20 -0.06 -20.22
CA ILE A 165 15.62 0.07 -20.56
C ILE A 165 16.30 -1.32 -20.61
N TYR A 166 16.10 -2.18 -19.59
CA TYR A 166 16.67 -3.53 -19.58
C TYR A 166 16.25 -4.35 -20.82
N ASN A 167 14.94 -4.38 -21.11
CA ASN A 167 14.42 -5.09 -22.29
C ASN A 167 15.03 -4.50 -23.57
N THR A 168 15.09 -3.18 -23.72
CA THR A 168 15.67 -2.54 -24.91
C THR A 168 17.16 -2.89 -25.08
N MET A 169 17.94 -2.90 -24.00
CA MET A 169 19.36 -3.28 -24.02
C MET A 169 19.57 -4.75 -24.41
N THR A 170 18.70 -5.65 -23.94
CA THR A 170 18.83 -7.09 -24.21
C THR A 170 18.29 -7.43 -25.61
N ASP A 171 17.06 -7.02 -25.93
CA ASP A 171 16.33 -7.42 -27.13
C ASP A 171 16.78 -6.68 -28.40
N VAL A 172 17.14 -5.38 -28.30
CA VAL A 172 17.46 -4.53 -29.47
C VAL A 172 18.97 -4.44 -29.70
N TYR A 173 19.76 -4.32 -28.64
CA TYR A 173 21.23 -4.22 -28.74
C TYR A 173 21.95 -5.57 -28.60
N GLY A 174 21.24 -6.66 -28.30
CA GLY A 174 21.81 -8.00 -28.18
C GLY A 174 22.84 -8.13 -27.05
N ILE A 175 22.77 -7.26 -26.03
CA ILE A 175 23.74 -7.23 -24.94
C ILE A 175 23.53 -8.49 -24.08
N PRO A 176 24.59 -9.29 -23.80
CA PRO A 176 24.44 -10.51 -23.03
C PRO A 176 24.07 -10.18 -21.58
N GLU A 177 23.15 -10.96 -21.00
CA GLU A 177 22.50 -10.68 -19.72
C GLU A 177 23.47 -10.32 -18.58
N TRP A 178 24.62 -11.01 -18.50
CA TRP A 178 25.65 -10.75 -17.49
C TRP A 178 26.19 -9.32 -17.53
N LEU A 179 26.28 -8.69 -18.70
CA LEU A 179 26.76 -7.32 -18.85
C LEU A 179 25.68 -6.32 -18.41
N CYS A 180 24.40 -6.59 -18.72
CA CYS A 180 23.27 -5.84 -18.16
C CYS A 180 23.29 -5.89 -16.61
N TYR A 181 23.44 -7.07 -16.01
CA TYR A 181 23.52 -7.19 -14.55
C TYR A 181 24.71 -6.45 -13.94
N VAL A 182 25.89 -6.45 -14.57
CA VAL A 182 27.06 -5.67 -14.11
C VAL A 182 26.77 -4.16 -14.16
N ILE A 183 26.17 -3.65 -15.24
CA ILE A 183 25.80 -2.23 -15.36
C ILE A 183 24.79 -1.82 -14.28
N PHE A 184 23.73 -2.62 -14.08
CA PHE A 184 22.73 -2.35 -13.04
C PHE A 184 23.29 -2.46 -11.62
N ALA A 185 24.21 -3.39 -11.36
CA ALA A 185 24.90 -3.49 -10.06
C ALA A 185 25.75 -2.24 -9.77
N ILE A 186 26.57 -1.79 -10.74
CA ILE A 186 27.40 -0.58 -10.60
C ILE A 186 26.51 0.66 -10.39
N LEU A 187 25.44 0.81 -11.19
CA LEU A 187 24.49 1.90 -11.04
C LEU A 187 23.83 1.91 -9.65
N THR A 188 23.41 0.75 -9.16
CA THR A 188 22.77 0.60 -7.84
C THR A 188 23.73 0.93 -6.69
N ILE A 189 24.99 0.52 -6.80
CA ILE A 189 26.03 0.86 -5.82
C ILE A 189 26.29 2.37 -5.80
N ILE A 190 26.43 3.02 -6.96
CA ILE A 190 26.64 4.47 -7.07
C ILE A 190 25.46 5.24 -6.47
N ILE A 191 24.22 4.88 -6.84
CA ILE A 191 23.01 5.52 -6.28
C ILE A 191 22.92 5.30 -4.76
N GLY A 192 23.21 4.08 -4.28
CA GLY A 192 23.21 3.77 -2.85
C GLY A 192 24.24 4.56 -2.05
N LEU A 193 25.46 4.74 -2.58
CA LEU A 193 26.50 5.55 -1.96
C LEU A 193 26.12 7.04 -1.92
N ILE A 194 25.56 7.58 -3.00
CA ILE A 194 25.09 8.98 -3.07
C ILE A 194 23.96 9.20 -2.06
N LEU A 195 22.94 8.33 -2.04
CA LEU A 195 21.81 8.43 -1.10
C LEU A 195 22.25 8.26 0.35
N GLY A 196 23.19 7.35 0.63
CA GLY A 196 23.75 7.15 1.97
C GLY A 196 24.52 8.37 2.48
N LEU A 197 25.37 8.98 1.64
CA LEU A 197 26.10 10.20 1.99
C LEU A 197 25.16 11.40 2.18
N LEU A 198 24.13 11.53 1.33
CA LEU A 198 23.09 12.56 1.46
C LEU A 198 22.31 12.38 2.77
N LEU A 199 21.94 11.13 3.12
CA LEU A 199 21.26 10.81 4.38
C LEU A 199 22.10 11.20 5.60
N VAL A 200 23.41 10.89 5.61
CA VAL A 200 24.33 11.30 6.70
C VAL A 200 24.36 12.83 6.84
N LEU A 201 24.54 13.57 5.74
CA LEU A 201 24.53 15.03 5.76
C LEU A 201 23.19 15.61 6.26
N CYS A 202 22.06 14.98 5.93
CA CYS A 202 20.76 15.35 6.48
C CYS A 202 20.66 15.06 7.98
N CYS A 203 21.18 13.93 8.45
CA CYS A 203 21.21 13.59 9.88
C CYS A 203 22.09 14.56 10.68
N ASP A 204 23.29 14.87 10.21
CA ASP A 204 24.21 15.81 10.88
C ASP A 204 23.62 17.23 10.98
N ASN A 205 22.90 17.67 9.93
CA ASN A 205 22.20 18.95 9.93
C ASN A 205 20.96 18.97 10.85
N PHE A 206 20.27 17.83 11.04
CA PHE A 206 19.06 17.74 11.86
C PHE A 206 19.34 17.44 13.34
N PHE A 207 20.46 16.77 13.63
CA PHE A 207 20.91 16.42 14.98
C PHE A 207 22.31 16.99 15.27
N PRO A 208 22.50 18.33 15.25
CA PRO A 208 23.78 18.95 15.57
C PRO A 208 24.23 18.52 16.97
N ALA A 209 25.43 17.92 17.05
CA ALA A 209 25.95 17.36 18.29
C ALA A 209 26.07 18.44 19.38
N LYS A 210 25.26 18.31 20.44
CA LYS A 210 25.33 19.20 21.61
C LYS A 210 26.65 18.95 22.35
N TYR A 211 27.64 19.79 22.07
CA TYR A 211 28.92 19.80 22.78
C TYR A 211 28.69 20.02 24.27
N ILE A 212 28.99 18.99 25.07
CA ILE A 212 29.04 19.09 26.53
C ILE A 212 30.49 19.47 26.88
N PRO A 213 30.77 20.68 27.39
CA PRO A 213 32.12 21.02 27.83
C PRO A 213 32.51 20.14 29.02
N LEU A 214 33.66 19.47 28.93
CA LEU A 214 34.25 18.81 30.09
C LEU A 214 34.65 19.87 31.13
N PRO A 215 34.46 19.61 32.44
CA PRO A 215 35.01 20.49 33.48
C PRO A 215 36.53 20.61 33.33
N PRO A 216 37.14 21.79 33.58
CA PRO A 216 38.57 21.98 33.44
C PRO A 216 39.32 21.09 34.45
N GLU A 217 40.20 20.24 33.94
CA GLU A 217 41.00 19.34 34.75
C GLU A 217 41.98 20.14 35.62
N ARG A 218 41.94 19.93 36.94
CA ARG A 218 42.66 20.77 37.89
C ARG A 218 44.14 20.40 37.94
N LEU A 219 44.95 21.22 37.27
CA LEU A 219 46.39 21.31 37.45
C LEU A 219 46.78 21.36 38.94
N ALA A 220 47.30 20.26 39.49
CA ALA A 220 47.87 20.21 40.82
C ALA A 220 48.97 19.14 40.91
N HIS A 221 50.19 19.58 41.23
CA HIS A 221 51.35 18.80 41.72
C HIS A 221 51.63 17.42 41.10
N LYS A 222 52.62 17.39 40.21
CA LYS A 222 53.61 16.30 40.17
C LYS A 222 54.94 16.80 40.77
N PRO A 223 55.26 16.49 42.04
CA PRO A 223 56.65 16.48 42.48
C PRO A 223 57.42 15.45 41.64
N LYS A 224 58.68 15.74 41.34
CA LYS A 224 59.62 14.70 40.93
C LYS A 224 60.12 14.00 42.20
N ASP A 225 60.51 12.73 42.10
CA ASP A 225 61.91 12.30 42.24
C ASP A 225 61.96 10.76 42.20
N ASP A 226 63.06 10.24 41.65
CA ASP A 226 63.36 8.85 41.30
C ASP A 226 64.89 8.83 40.99
N PRO A 227 65.69 7.77 41.26
CA PRO A 227 65.32 6.41 41.67
C PRO A 227 66.02 5.89 42.95
N THR A 228 65.60 4.72 43.44
CA THR A 228 66.51 3.70 44.02
C THR A 228 65.89 2.31 43.95
N ASP A 229 66.75 1.29 43.96
CA ASP A 229 66.50 -0.12 43.60
C ASP A 229 65.88 -1.01 44.74
N ASP A 230 66.04 -2.33 44.57
CA ASP A 230 65.88 -3.44 45.54
C ASP A 230 64.49 -4.14 45.69
N ASP A 231 64.30 -5.14 44.82
CA ASP A 231 64.03 -6.57 45.13
C ASP A 231 62.75 -7.10 45.85
N ASP A 232 62.61 -8.44 45.75
CA ASP A 232 61.62 -9.37 46.32
C ASP A 232 60.15 -9.30 45.82
N ILE A 233 59.36 -10.40 45.74
CA ILE A 233 59.48 -11.74 46.34
C ILE A 233 58.19 -12.10 47.12
N ILE A 234 57.31 -12.97 46.56
CA ILE A 234 56.14 -13.64 47.21
C ILE A 234 54.94 -12.68 47.41
N ASP A 235 53.86 -12.73 46.62
CA ASP A 235 52.78 -13.75 46.51
C ASP A 235 52.05 -14.07 47.83
N ASP A 236 50.85 -13.50 48.03
CA ASP A 236 49.79 -14.24 48.73
C ASP A 236 48.40 -13.70 48.37
N THR A 237 47.39 -14.60 48.34
CA THR A 237 46.01 -14.25 47.95
C THR A 237 45.11 -14.09 49.17
N VAL A 238 44.66 -12.86 49.43
CA VAL A 238 43.63 -12.58 50.45
C VAL A 238 42.47 -11.79 49.85
N GLU A 239 41.28 -12.39 49.84
CA GLU A 239 40.03 -11.67 49.60
C GLU A 239 39.75 -10.67 50.73
N GLN A 240 39.23 -9.48 50.38
CA GLN A 240 37.87 -9.20 50.85
C GLN A 240 37.10 -8.15 50.03
N LYS A 241 35.80 -8.41 49.94
CA LYS A 241 34.81 -7.73 49.10
C LYS A 241 33.81 -7.05 50.03
N GLN A 242 33.65 -5.73 49.90
CA GLN A 242 32.52 -4.85 50.29
C GLN A 242 33.08 -3.46 50.68
N THR A 243 32.66 -2.36 50.05
CA THR A 243 31.40 -1.64 50.32
C THR A 243 31.29 -1.10 51.75
N LYS A 244 31.39 0.23 51.94
CA LYS A 244 30.25 1.09 52.38
C LYS A 244 30.61 2.56 52.64
N LYS A 245 30.03 3.43 51.80
CA LYS A 245 29.60 4.82 52.02
C LYS A 245 29.48 5.28 53.49
N THR A 246 30.15 6.40 53.83
CA THR A 246 29.89 7.23 55.04
C THR A 246 29.54 8.66 54.58
N SER A 247 28.51 9.42 54.99
CA SER A 247 27.26 9.24 55.78
C SER A 247 27.12 10.20 56.96
N LEU A 248 26.36 11.28 56.74
CA LEU A 248 25.54 12.05 57.68
C LEU A 248 24.47 12.80 56.84
N ASP A 249 23.35 13.30 57.35
CA ASP A 249 22.40 12.83 58.39
C ASP A 249 21.15 13.76 58.30
N SER A 250 19.88 13.39 58.50
CA SER A 250 19.19 12.12 58.84
C SER A 250 18.08 11.87 57.78
N LYS A 251 16.88 11.27 57.95
CA LYS A 251 16.13 10.68 59.08
C LYS A 251 15.04 9.71 58.58
N GLY A 252 14.35 9.05 59.51
CA GLY A 252 13.09 8.31 59.28
C GLY A 252 11.96 8.80 60.21
N PRO A 253 10.91 8.00 60.49
CA PRO A 253 10.68 6.61 60.03
C PRO A 253 9.21 6.29 59.58
N SER A 254 9.01 5.15 58.90
CA SER A 254 7.98 4.13 59.25
C SER A 254 7.91 2.96 58.25
N GLU A 255 7.84 1.74 58.77
CA GLU A 255 7.59 0.43 58.12
C GLU A 255 6.36 -0.21 58.83
N PRO A 256 5.90 -1.48 58.59
CA PRO A 256 6.18 -2.46 57.53
C PRO A 256 4.88 -2.96 56.83
N SER A 257 4.83 -3.76 55.75
CA SER A 257 5.07 -5.22 55.65
C SER A 257 4.25 -5.74 54.45
N GLY A 258 4.48 -6.91 53.81
CA GLY A 258 5.56 -7.91 53.89
C GLY A 258 5.24 -9.17 53.06
N SER A 259 6.24 -10.04 52.83
CA SER A 259 6.18 -11.38 52.17
C SER A 259 5.88 -11.39 50.63
N ALA A 260 6.56 -12.12 49.72
CA ALA A 260 7.34 -13.39 49.72
C ALA A 260 6.47 -14.67 49.89
N SER A 261 6.66 -15.81 49.22
CA SER A 261 7.61 -16.33 48.18
C SER A 261 6.88 -17.42 47.35
N GLN A 262 7.09 -17.70 46.05
CA GLN A 262 8.27 -18.16 45.26
C GLN A 262 8.37 -19.71 45.11
N VAL A 263 8.81 -20.19 43.92
CA VAL A 263 9.36 -21.54 43.56
C VAL A 263 8.41 -22.65 43.00
N ALA A 264 8.95 -23.38 42.00
CA ALA A 264 8.54 -24.64 41.32
C ALA A 264 7.19 -24.67 40.56
N SER A 265 7.04 -25.21 39.34
CA SER A 265 7.76 -26.19 38.49
C SER A 265 7.48 -27.68 38.75
N ASP A 266 6.49 -28.24 38.05
CA ASP A 266 6.57 -29.58 37.44
C ASP A 266 5.62 -29.67 36.23
N SER A 267 5.36 -30.88 35.74
CA SER A 267 4.97 -31.22 34.38
C SER A 267 3.68 -32.07 34.30
N GLU A 268 3.48 -32.66 33.11
CA GLU A 268 2.67 -33.87 32.87
C GLU A 268 1.13 -33.77 32.64
N VAL A 269 0.78 -34.04 31.37
CA VAL A 269 -0.41 -34.77 30.86
C VAL A 269 -1.76 -34.68 31.60
N ARG A 270 -2.76 -34.11 30.90
CA ARG A 270 -4.09 -34.76 30.82
C ARG A 270 -4.76 -34.64 29.45
N LYS A 271 -5.12 -35.79 28.87
CA LYS A 271 -5.93 -35.89 27.64
C LYS A 271 -7.44 -35.85 27.97
N ARG A 272 -8.24 -35.73 26.90
CA ARG A 272 -9.58 -36.35 26.69
C ARG A 272 -10.86 -35.69 27.25
N THR A 273 -11.66 -35.20 26.29
CA THR A 273 -13.06 -35.59 26.01
C THR A 273 -14.18 -34.57 26.28
N GLN A 274 -14.77 -34.08 25.17
CA GLN A 274 -16.22 -33.95 24.83
C GLN A 274 -16.23 -33.21 23.48
N LYS A 275 -16.68 -33.71 22.32
CA LYS A 275 -17.59 -34.79 21.89
C LYS A 275 -19.10 -34.49 21.98
N ALA A 276 -19.57 -33.81 20.93
CA ALA A 276 -20.80 -34.05 20.16
C ALA A 276 -22.16 -34.17 20.89
N LYS A 277 -22.97 -33.12 20.72
CA LYS A 277 -24.42 -33.10 20.55
C LYS A 277 -24.77 -31.72 19.93
N GLU A 278 -25.74 -31.57 19.03
CA GLU A 278 -26.68 -32.53 18.41
C GLU A 278 -26.59 -32.49 16.87
#